data_AF-A0A183HCD5-F1
#
_entry.id   AF-A0A183HCD5-F1
#
_cell.length_a   1.000
_cell.length_b   1.000
_cell.length_c   1.000
_cell.angle_alpha   90.00
_cell.angle_beta   90.00
_cell.angle_gamma   90.00
#
_symmetry.space_group_name_H-M   'P 1'
#
loop_
_entity.id
_entity.type
_entity.pdbx_description
1 polymer ?
#
loop_
_entity_poly.entity_id
_entity_poly.type
_entity_poly.pdbx_seq_one_letter_code
_entity_poly.pdbx_strand_id
1 'polypeptide(L)'
;MKQEVVPFPDDNLSLLDDLEYGKVQVTGEFLHDHEFYIQPRQRFDKDESKSKSRPSVNNFGSSGAQVITPFKLHPSGNIILVNRGWVPPQRITPESRPQGQVQGQVTFNAVVRHTEKRPSFIRRNDPDKGLWFYTDIEQMAKKHGTLPVLVDACYESSIEGGPIGGQTRVTYRNDHMMYACFWFSIGAATLFGWFL
;
A
#
# COMPACT_ATOMS: atom_id res chain seq x y z
N MET A 1 -7.44 15.90 -8.82
CA MET A 1 -8.30 15.10 -9.73
C MET A 1 -8.79 13.88 -8.96
N LYS A 2 -10.09 13.62 -8.94
CA LYS A 2 -10.60 12.32 -8.46
C LYS A 2 -10.18 11.29 -9.50
N GLN A 3 -9.36 10.33 -9.09
CA GLN A 3 -8.96 9.23 -9.96
C GLN A 3 -10.19 8.37 -10.25
N GLU A 4 -10.44 8.10 -11.53
CA GLU A 4 -11.56 7.28 -11.97
C GLU A 4 -11.39 5.86 -11.44
N VAL A 5 -12.47 5.27 -10.95
CA VAL A 5 -12.46 3.90 -10.42
C VAL A 5 -12.82 2.97 -11.57
N VAL A 6 -11.89 2.11 -11.94
CA VAL A 6 -12.07 1.13 -13.03
C VAL A 6 -12.50 -0.21 -12.43
N PRO A 7 -13.36 -1.01 -13.09
CA PRO A 7 -13.61 -2.39 -12.68
C PRO A 7 -12.30 -3.20 -12.65
N PHE A 8 -12.13 -4.08 -11.65
CA PHE A 8 -10.96 -4.95 -11.61
C PHE A 8 -10.97 -5.91 -12.83
N PRO A 9 -9.89 -6.00 -13.61
CA PRO A 9 -9.82 -6.81 -14.82
C PRO A 9 -9.58 -8.30 -14.50
N ASP A 10 -10.62 -8.98 -13.99
CA ASP A 10 -10.58 -10.41 -13.64
C ASP A 10 -10.09 -11.31 -14.79
N ASP A 11 -10.45 -10.96 -16.03
CA ASP A 11 -10.16 -11.74 -17.24
C ASP A 11 -8.75 -11.52 -17.80
N ASN A 12 -8.11 -10.39 -17.46
CA ASN A 12 -6.77 -10.07 -17.96
C ASN A 12 -5.97 -9.25 -16.94
N LEU A 13 -5.19 -9.96 -16.13
CA LEU A 13 -4.38 -9.37 -15.05
C LEU A 13 -3.22 -8.52 -15.57
N SER A 14 -2.77 -8.70 -16.82
CA SER A 14 -1.65 -7.88 -17.36
C SER A 14 -2.02 -6.40 -17.48
N LEU A 15 -3.32 -6.08 -17.51
CA LEU A 15 -3.81 -4.70 -17.49
C LEU A 15 -3.51 -4.00 -16.16
N LEU A 16 -3.22 -4.75 -15.08
CA LEU A 16 -2.87 -4.18 -13.78
C LEU A 16 -1.48 -3.54 -13.78
N ASP A 17 -0.58 -3.99 -14.66
CA ASP A 17 0.79 -3.46 -14.76
C ASP A 17 0.80 -1.96 -15.14
N ASP A 18 -0.14 -1.55 -15.99
CA ASP A 18 -0.32 -0.15 -16.40
C ASP A 18 -1.13 0.68 -15.38
N LEU A 19 -1.71 0.02 -14.38
CA LEU A 19 -2.58 0.62 -13.37
C LEU A 19 -1.90 0.79 -12.02
N GLU A 20 -0.57 0.82 -11.92
CA GLU A 20 0.09 1.09 -10.63
C GLU A 20 -0.42 2.41 -10.03
N TYR A 21 -0.87 2.37 -8.77
CA TYR A 21 -1.55 3.47 -8.09
C TYR A 21 -2.95 3.84 -8.64
N GLY A 22 -3.44 3.13 -9.64
CA GLY A 22 -4.80 3.16 -10.16
C GLY A 22 -5.82 2.67 -9.15
N LYS A 23 -7.02 3.29 -9.16
CA LYS A 23 -8.14 2.84 -8.34
C LYS A 23 -8.95 1.79 -9.10
N VAL A 24 -9.15 0.64 -8.45
CA VAL A 24 -9.95 -0.47 -8.99
C VAL A 24 -11.08 -0.82 -8.02
N GLN A 25 -12.24 -1.20 -8.55
CA GLN A 25 -13.33 -1.76 -7.75
C GLN A 25 -13.24 -3.28 -7.77
N VAL A 26 -13.21 -3.89 -6.58
CA VAL A 26 -13.00 -5.33 -6.40
C VAL A 26 -14.22 -5.91 -5.66
N THR A 27 -14.69 -7.08 -6.11
CA THR A 27 -15.85 -7.78 -5.55
C THR A 27 -15.51 -9.25 -5.28
N GLY A 28 -15.93 -9.77 -4.12
CA GLY A 28 -15.57 -11.13 -3.70
C GLY A 28 -15.64 -11.32 -2.19
N GLU A 29 -14.94 -12.31 -1.68
CA GLU A 29 -14.98 -12.71 -0.27
C GLU A 29 -13.57 -12.81 0.33
N PHE A 30 -13.42 -12.34 1.59
CA PHE A 30 -12.16 -12.44 2.32
C PHE A 30 -11.99 -13.82 2.95
N LEU A 31 -10.84 -14.45 2.70
CA LEU A 31 -10.44 -15.70 3.33
C LEU A 31 -9.65 -15.41 4.62
N HIS A 32 -10.36 -15.01 5.67
CA HIS A 32 -9.74 -14.55 6.94
C HIS A 32 -8.89 -15.62 7.63
N ASP A 33 -9.16 -16.91 7.40
CA ASP A 33 -8.37 -18.02 7.95
C ASP A 33 -6.92 -18.06 7.43
N HIS A 34 -6.64 -17.34 6.35
CA HIS A 34 -5.33 -17.27 5.70
C HIS A 34 -4.70 -15.88 5.75
N GLU A 35 -5.22 -14.98 6.60
CA GLU A 35 -4.62 -13.65 6.76
C GLU A 35 -3.21 -13.72 7.37
N PHE A 36 -2.36 -12.76 7.01
CA PHE A 36 -1.01 -12.61 7.52
C PHE A 36 -0.62 -11.14 7.60
N TYR A 37 0.55 -10.86 8.19
CA TYR A 37 0.92 -9.52 8.60
C TYR A 37 2.25 -9.08 8.04
N ILE A 38 2.30 -7.85 7.53
CA ILE A 38 3.57 -7.16 7.24
C ILE A 38 3.87 -6.23 8.41
N GLN A 39 5.01 -6.42 9.06
CA GLN A 39 5.42 -5.66 10.23
C GLN A 39 6.95 -5.54 10.35
N PRO A 40 7.46 -4.45 10.96
CA PRO A 40 6.72 -3.28 11.48
C PRO A 40 6.26 -2.33 10.36
N ARG A 41 5.04 -1.78 10.46
CA ARG A 41 4.53 -0.73 9.57
C ARG A 41 4.03 0.47 10.37
N GLN A 42 4.31 1.67 9.89
CA GLN A 42 3.79 2.91 10.47
C GLN A 42 2.38 3.19 9.95
N ARG A 43 1.56 3.83 10.79
CA ARG A 43 0.24 4.36 10.39
C ARG A 43 0.44 5.65 9.59
N PHE A 44 -0.31 5.78 8.51
CA PHE A 44 -0.48 7.03 7.78
C PHE A 44 -1.92 7.50 7.90
N ASP A 45 -2.12 8.71 8.42
CA ASP A 45 -3.42 9.36 8.47
C ASP A 45 -3.56 10.35 7.31
N LYS A 46 -4.71 10.30 6.63
CA LYS A 46 -5.02 11.11 5.42
C LYS A 46 -4.87 12.62 5.68
N ASP A 47 -5.15 13.05 6.90
CA ASP A 47 -5.10 14.46 7.32
C ASP A 47 -3.71 14.88 7.85
N GLU A 48 -2.82 13.93 8.13
CA GLU A 48 -1.43 14.18 8.56
C GLU A 48 -0.46 14.34 7.37
N SER A 49 -0.94 14.75 6.20
CA SER A 49 -0.10 15.04 5.02
C SER A 49 1.02 16.09 5.26
N LYS A 50 1.05 16.73 6.43
CA LYS A 50 2.11 17.63 6.90
C LYS A 50 3.16 16.98 7.82
N SER A 51 2.99 15.73 8.23
CA SER A 51 3.94 15.04 9.09
C SER A 51 5.14 14.57 8.26
N LYS A 52 6.16 15.44 8.25
CA LYS A 52 7.57 15.29 7.86
C LYS A 52 7.90 14.10 6.94
N SER A 53 8.37 14.45 5.75
CA SER A 53 8.88 13.63 4.64
C SER A 53 10.05 12.68 4.93
N ARG A 54 10.31 12.34 6.19
CA ARG A 54 11.32 11.36 6.58
C ARG A 54 10.66 10.31 7.47
N PRO A 55 10.79 9.01 7.16
CA PRO A 55 10.61 7.98 8.18
C PRO A 55 11.53 8.37 9.33
N SER A 56 10.96 8.79 10.46
CA SER A 56 11.77 9.06 11.65
C SER A 56 12.34 7.71 12.08
N VAL A 57 13.66 7.58 11.97
CA VAL A 57 14.42 6.39 12.40
C VAL A 57 14.20 6.10 13.90
N ASN A 58 13.61 7.03 14.64
CA ASN A 58 13.47 6.98 16.10
C ASN A 58 12.02 6.86 16.61
N ASN A 59 11.00 6.72 15.75
CA ASN A 59 9.60 6.54 16.20
C ASN A 59 9.22 5.05 16.28
N PHE A 60 9.81 4.33 17.23
CA PHE A 60 9.51 2.92 17.54
C PHE A 60 8.24 2.72 18.39
N GLY A 61 7.63 3.79 18.91
CA GLY A 61 6.55 3.71 19.91
C GLY A 61 5.16 3.29 19.39
N SER A 62 4.94 3.23 18.08
CA SER A 62 3.62 2.94 17.50
C SER A 62 3.68 2.17 16.17
N SER A 63 4.68 1.31 15.98
CA SER A 63 4.73 0.45 14.79
C SER A 63 3.68 -0.66 14.89
N GLY A 64 2.61 -0.54 14.11
CA GLY A 64 1.61 -1.58 13.95
C GLY A 64 1.95 -2.56 12.83
N ALA A 65 0.92 -3.21 12.30
CA ALA A 65 1.03 -4.14 11.18
C ALA A 65 0.09 -3.75 10.06
N GLN A 66 0.44 -4.12 8.83
CA GLN A 66 -0.53 -4.17 7.73
C GLN A 66 -1.10 -5.58 7.65
N VAL A 67 -2.43 -5.67 7.55
CA VAL A 67 -3.15 -6.95 7.44
C VAL A 67 -3.34 -7.28 5.97
N ILE A 68 -2.74 -8.38 5.53
CA ILE A 68 -2.92 -8.92 4.19
C ILE A 68 -3.85 -10.13 4.30
N THR A 69 -4.91 -10.13 3.51
CA THR A 69 -5.88 -11.24 3.51
C THR A 69 -6.08 -11.72 2.08
N PRO A 70 -5.93 -13.03 1.80
CA PRO A 70 -6.32 -13.59 0.52
C PRO A 70 -7.81 -13.32 0.26
N PHE A 71 -8.12 -12.94 -0.97
CA PHE A 71 -9.45 -12.51 -1.38
C PHE A 71 -9.88 -13.29 -2.61
N LYS A 72 -10.98 -14.02 -2.47
CA LYS A 72 -11.56 -14.80 -3.56
C LYS A 72 -12.47 -13.91 -4.38
N LEU A 73 -12.05 -13.62 -5.61
CA LEU A 73 -12.77 -12.79 -6.57
C LEU A 73 -14.06 -13.48 -7.02
N HIS A 74 -15.08 -12.66 -7.27
CA HIS A 74 -16.34 -13.08 -7.87
C HIS A 74 -16.56 -12.31 -9.17
N PRO A 75 -16.85 -12.97 -10.31
CA PRO A 75 -17.27 -14.36 -10.44
C PRO A 75 -16.14 -15.37 -10.74
N SER A 76 -14.92 -14.91 -11.06
CA SER A 76 -13.84 -15.77 -11.57
C SER A 76 -13.39 -16.87 -10.60
N GLY A 77 -13.56 -16.66 -9.29
CA GLY A 77 -13.08 -17.58 -8.25
C GLY A 77 -11.57 -17.52 -8.01
N ASN A 78 -10.86 -16.68 -8.76
CA ASN A 78 -9.44 -16.41 -8.60
C ASN A 78 -9.15 -15.82 -7.22
N ILE A 79 -7.99 -16.12 -6.65
CA ILE A 79 -7.59 -15.62 -5.34
C ILE A 79 -6.45 -14.63 -5.50
N ILE A 80 -6.63 -13.41 -5.01
CA ILE A 80 -5.61 -12.35 -5.00
C ILE A 80 -5.27 -11.94 -3.56
N LEU A 81 -4.25 -11.12 -3.37
CA LEU A 81 -3.91 -10.54 -2.07
C LEU A 81 -4.56 -9.17 -1.92
N VAL A 82 -5.20 -8.92 -0.78
CA VAL A 82 -5.71 -7.60 -0.42
C VAL A 82 -5.01 -7.13 0.85
N ASN A 83 -4.31 -6.00 0.76
CA ASN A 83 -3.87 -5.28 1.93
C ASN A 83 -5.04 -4.46 2.47
N ARG A 84 -5.63 -4.95 3.55
CA ARG A 84 -6.80 -4.34 4.19
C ARG A 84 -6.46 -3.06 4.93
N GLY A 85 -5.18 -2.83 5.19
CA GLY A 85 -4.68 -1.63 5.83
C GLY A 85 -4.02 -1.88 7.18
N TRP A 86 -3.82 -0.80 7.94
CA TRP A 86 -3.02 -0.79 9.15
C TRP A 86 -3.84 -1.09 10.40
N VAL A 87 -3.26 -1.82 11.34
CA VAL A 87 -3.79 -2.07 12.69
C VAL A 87 -2.74 -1.74 13.75
N PRO A 88 -3.14 -1.23 14.93
CA PRO A 88 -2.23 -1.02 16.04
C PRO A 88 -1.73 -2.36 16.60
N PRO A 89 -0.59 -2.39 17.33
CA PRO A 89 -0.01 -3.61 17.89
C PRO A 89 -1.00 -4.45 18.71
N GLN A 90 -1.92 -3.80 19.42
CA GLN A 90 -2.92 -4.44 20.27
C GLN A 90 -4.06 -5.09 19.48
N ARG A 91 -4.16 -4.84 18.16
CA ARG A 91 -5.22 -5.33 17.28
C ARG A 91 -4.73 -6.14 16.07
N ILE A 92 -3.53 -6.72 16.17
CA ILE A 92 -2.95 -7.51 15.08
C ILE A 92 -3.77 -8.78 14.85
N THR A 93 -4.06 -9.53 15.92
CA THR A 93 -4.70 -10.85 15.81
C THR A 93 -6.18 -10.73 15.41
N PRO A 94 -6.76 -11.71 14.70
CA PRO A 94 -8.14 -11.63 14.22
C PRO A 94 -9.15 -11.45 15.36
N GLU A 95 -8.93 -12.12 16.49
CA GLU A 95 -9.84 -12.17 17.66
C GLU A 95 -9.93 -10.81 18.36
N SER A 96 -8.89 -9.99 18.23
CA SER A 96 -8.83 -8.65 18.82
C SER A 96 -9.57 -7.59 17.99
N ARG A 97 -10.10 -7.96 16.81
CA ARG A 97 -10.81 -7.07 15.87
C ARG A 97 -11.99 -7.77 15.16
N PRO A 98 -13.00 -8.28 15.90
CA PRO A 98 -14.12 -9.00 15.30
C PRO A 98 -14.93 -8.15 14.33
N GLN A 99 -15.07 -6.83 14.57
CA GLN A 99 -15.75 -5.93 13.63
C GLN A 99 -15.04 -5.83 12.28
N GLY A 100 -13.72 -6.08 12.25
CA GLY A 100 -12.93 -6.16 11.04
C GLY A 100 -13.08 -7.48 10.29
N GLN A 101 -13.72 -8.51 10.84
CA GLN A 101 -13.84 -9.82 10.17
C GLN A 101 -15.14 -9.91 9.36
N VAL A 102 -15.23 -9.11 8.29
CA VAL A 102 -16.43 -9.06 7.44
C VAL A 102 -16.68 -10.40 6.77
N GLN A 103 -17.86 -10.97 6.95
CA GLN A 103 -18.26 -12.25 6.36
C GLN A 103 -19.05 -12.03 5.07
N GLY A 104 -18.91 -12.96 4.13
CA GLY A 104 -19.65 -12.97 2.86
C GLY A 104 -19.06 -12.04 1.80
N GLN A 105 -19.85 -11.85 0.74
CA GLN A 105 -19.45 -11.07 -0.43
C GLN A 105 -19.44 -9.57 -0.13
N VAL A 106 -18.34 -8.91 -0.49
CA VAL A 106 -18.14 -7.47 -0.34
C VAL A 106 -17.65 -6.85 -1.64
N THR A 107 -17.96 -5.57 -1.81
CA THR A 107 -17.47 -4.75 -2.92
C THR A 107 -16.82 -3.50 -2.35
N PHE A 108 -15.59 -3.22 -2.75
CA PHE A 108 -14.84 -2.08 -2.23
C PHE A 108 -13.85 -1.54 -3.26
N ASN A 109 -13.39 -0.30 -3.04
CA ASN A 109 -12.39 0.33 -3.88
C ASN A 109 -11.00 0.04 -3.32
N ALA A 110 -10.08 -0.31 -4.19
CA ALA A 110 -8.70 -0.61 -3.85
C ALA A 110 -7.75 0.12 -4.80
N VAL A 111 -6.48 0.18 -4.44
CA VAL A 111 -5.39 0.75 -5.23
C VAL A 111 -4.44 -0.35 -5.64
N VAL A 112 -4.12 -0.46 -6.92
CA VAL A 112 -3.16 -1.47 -7.41
C VAL A 112 -1.76 -1.11 -6.95
N ARG A 113 -1.02 -2.12 -6.47
CA ARG A 113 0.36 -1.97 -5.98
C ARG A 113 1.25 -3.02 -6.62
N HIS A 114 2.46 -2.60 -6.98
CA HIS A 114 3.53 -3.49 -7.38
C HIS A 114 4.41 -3.90 -6.20
N THR A 115 5.24 -4.92 -6.45
CA THR A 115 6.24 -5.40 -5.51
C THR A 115 7.13 -4.24 -5.05
N GLU A 116 7.30 -4.13 -3.73
CA GLU A 116 8.21 -3.17 -3.12
C GLU A 116 9.66 -3.65 -3.33
N LYS A 117 10.51 -2.77 -3.87
CA LYS A 117 11.95 -3.03 -3.89
C LYS A 117 12.45 -3.11 -2.44
N ARG A 118 13.09 -4.24 -2.08
CA ARG A 118 13.65 -4.45 -0.75
C ARG A 118 14.58 -3.28 -0.36
N PRO A 119 14.31 -2.58 0.76
CA PRO A 119 15.25 -1.60 1.30
C PRO A 119 16.53 -2.27 1.80
N SER A 120 17.69 -1.66 1.55
CA SER A 120 19.00 -2.26 1.84
C SER A 120 19.19 -2.69 3.30
N PHE A 121 18.60 -1.96 4.25
CA PHE A 121 18.76 -2.16 5.70
C PHE A 121 17.63 -2.94 6.37
N ILE A 122 16.66 -3.46 5.60
CA ILE A 122 15.57 -4.27 6.12
C ILE A 122 15.91 -5.76 5.96
N ARG A 123 15.57 -6.57 6.98
CA ARG A 123 15.77 -8.03 6.93
C ARG A 123 15.01 -8.63 5.74
N ARG A 124 15.49 -9.76 5.23
CA ARG A 124 14.73 -10.52 4.21
C ARG A 124 13.49 -11.12 4.87
N ASN A 125 12.42 -11.24 4.10
CA ASN A 125 11.23 -11.99 4.51
C ASN A 125 11.61 -13.45 4.79
N ASP A 126 10.91 -14.08 5.73
CA ASP A 126 11.04 -15.49 6.09
C ASP A 126 9.64 -16.14 5.98
N PRO A 127 9.25 -16.60 4.77
CA PRO A 127 7.92 -17.16 4.52
C PRO A 127 7.63 -18.44 5.30
N ASP A 128 8.66 -19.18 5.70
CA ASP A 128 8.50 -20.41 6.49
C ASP A 128 8.05 -20.10 7.91
N LYS A 129 8.52 -18.99 8.48
CA LYS A 129 8.08 -18.48 9.79
C LYS A 129 6.94 -17.45 9.71
N GLY A 130 6.45 -17.13 8.51
CA GLY A 130 5.42 -16.10 8.30
C GLY A 130 5.87 -14.69 8.66
N LEU A 131 7.17 -14.40 8.60
CA LEU A 131 7.72 -13.07 8.90
C LEU A 131 7.87 -12.26 7.61
N TRP A 132 7.06 -11.20 7.49
CA TRP A 132 7.07 -10.31 6.35
C TRP A 132 7.42 -8.89 6.77
N PHE A 133 8.47 -8.32 6.16
CA PHE A 133 8.98 -6.98 6.45
C PHE A 133 8.73 -5.99 5.31
N TYR A 134 8.60 -6.47 4.07
CA TYR A 134 8.30 -5.68 2.87
C TYR A 134 7.40 -6.48 1.93
N THR A 135 6.68 -5.77 1.05
CA THR A 135 5.72 -6.39 0.12
C THR A 135 6.43 -7.02 -1.08
N ASP A 136 6.68 -8.31 -1.01
CA ASP A 136 7.16 -9.13 -2.13
C ASP A 136 5.98 -9.98 -2.64
N ILE A 137 5.29 -9.48 -3.66
CA ILE A 137 4.01 -10.05 -4.10
C ILE A 137 4.19 -11.48 -4.62
N GLU A 138 5.28 -11.75 -5.36
CA GLU A 138 5.59 -13.08 -5.88
C GLU A 138 5.82 -14.08 -4.75
N GLN A 139 6.63 -13.69 -3.75
CA GLN A 139 6.91 -14.56 -2.62
C GLN A 139 5.68 -14.81 -1.75
N MET A 140 4.86 -13.78 -1.52
CA MET A 140 3.60 -13.88 -0.77
C MET A 140 2.59 -14.77 -1.51
N ALA A 141 2.41 -14.53 -2.81
CA ALA A 141 1.48 -15.29 -3.63
C ALA A 141 1.85 -16.78 -3.68
N LYS A 142 3.14 -17.08 -3.84
CA LYS A 142 3.65 -18.44 -3.78
C LYS A 142 3.39 -19.13 -2.43
N LYS A 143 3.55 -18.40 -1.32
CA LYS A 143 3.33 -18.95 0.04
C LYS A 143 1.86 -19.22 0.32
N HIS A 144 0.97 -18.35 -0.17
CA HIS A 144 -0.47 -18.37 0.14
C HIS A 144 -1.33 -18.99 -0.97
N GLY A 145 -0.72 -19.45 -2.08
CA GLY A 145 -1.43 -20.09 -3.19
C GLY A 145 -2.35 -19.14 -3.95
N THR A 146 -1.99 -17.85 -4.02
CA THR A 146 -2.76 -16.82 -4.72
C THR A 146 -2.10 -16.47 -6.05
N LEU A 147 -2.81 -15.69 -6.87
CA LEU A 147 -2.19 -14.99 -7.99
C LEU A 147 -1.24 -13.90 -7.47
N PRO A 148 -0.19 -13.54 -8.22
CA PRO A 148 0.79 -12.53 -7.85
C PRO A 148 0.23 -11.11 -8.06
N VAL A 149 -0.93 -10.84 -7.46
CA VAL A 149 -1.62 -9.55 -7.52
C VAL A 149 -1.92 -9.10 -6.10
N LEU A 150 -1.56 -7.85 -5.79
CA LEU A 150 -1.88 -7.22 -4.52
C LEU A 150 -2.55 -5.86 -4.74
N VAL A 151 -3.65 -5.64 -4.03
CA VAL A 151 -4.35 -4.35 -4.01
C VAL A 151 -4.49 -3.82 -2.58
N ASP A 152 -4.30 -2.51 -2.39
CA ASP A 152 -4.46 -1.83 -1.11
C ASP A 152 -5.90 -1.29 -0.99
N ALA A 153 -6.64 -1.71 0.04
CA ALA A 153 -7.98 -1.19 0.30
C ALA A 153 -7.96 0.32 0.53
N CYS A 154 -8.90 1.05 -0.08
CA CYS A 154 -9.02 2.49 0.09
C CYS A 154 -9.50 2.85 1.52
N TYR A 155 -9.28 4.10 1.94
CA TYR A 155 -9.69 4.56 3.28
C TYR A 155 -11.20 4.44 3.50
N GLU A 156 -11.99 4.63 2.45
CA GLU A 156 -13.46 4.53 2.46
C GLU A 156 -13.95 3.10 2.80
N SER A 157 -13.08 2.10 2.70
CA SER A 157 -13.36 0.69 3.01
C SER A 157 -12.98 0.32 4.45
N SER A 158 -12.48 1.28 5.24
CA SER A 158 -12.12 1.07 6.64
C SER A 158 -13.36 0.88 7.50
N ILE A 159 -13.30 -0.07 8.43
CA ILE A 159 -14.37 -0.33 9.40
C ILE A 159 -13.86 0.07 10.78
N GLU A 160 -14.73 0.68 11.58
CA GLU A 160 -14.38 1.04 12.95
C GLU A 160 -14.01 -0.21 13.76
N GLY A 161 -12.83 -0.18 14.39
CA GLY A 161 -12.27 -1.34 15.09
C GLY A 161 -11.56 -2.37 14.19
N GLY A 162 -11.65 -2.24 12.86
CA GLY A 162 -10.95 -3.07 11.88
C GLY A 162 -9.66 -2.43 11.34
N PRO A 163 -9.05 -3.04 10.31
CA PRO A 163 -7.92 -2.46 9.59
C PRO A 163 -8.28 -1.11 8.94
N ILE A 164 -7.35 -0.16 9.03
CA ILE A 164 -7.48 1.19 8.48
C ILE A 164 -6.85 1.21 7.08
N GLY A 165 -7.69 1.28 6.04
CA GLY A 165 -7.27 1.35 4.64
C GLY A 165 -6.61 2.69 4.28
N GLY A 166 -6.26 2.86 3.00
CA GLY A 166 -5.69 4.11 2.46
C GLY A 166 -4.26 4.39 2.92
N GLN A 167 -3.49 3.34 3.24
CA GLN A 167 -2.11 3.44 3.73
C GLN A 167 -1.09 3.58 2.59
N THR A 168 -1.53 3.58 1.34
CA THR A 168 -0.68 3.81 0.16
C THR A 168 -0.23 5.27 0.11
N ARG A 169 1.07 5.51 0.29
CA ARG A 169 1.66 6.84 0.16
C ARG A 169 2.29 7.02 -1.22
N VAL A 170 1.68 7.84 -2.07
CA VAL A 170 2.31 8.29 -3.32
C VAL A 170 3.01 9.61 -3.05
N THR A 171 4.33 9.57 -2.83
CA THR A 171 5.14 10.79 -2.73
C THR A 171 5.89 11.05 -4.00
N TYR A 172 5.57 12.14 -4.67
CA TYR A 172 6.43 12.72 -5.68
C TYR A 172 7.45 13.62 -5.01
N ARG A 173 8.74 13.43 -5.34
CA ARG A 173 9.78 14.35 -4.93
C ARG A 173 9.63 15.64 -5.75
N ASN A 174 9.23 16.73 -5.10
CA ASN A 174 9.06 18.02 -5.74
C ASN A 174 10.34 18.86 -5.58
N ASP A 175 11.28 18.69 -6.50
CA ASP A 175 12.51 19.48 -6.55
C ASP A 175 12.41 20.67 -7.53
N HIS A 176 11.22 20.97 -8.05
CA HIS A 176 11.03 21.99 -9.10
C HIS A 176 11.54 23.37 -8.69
N MET A 177 11.32 23.76 -7.44
CA MET A 177 11.81 25.06 -6.93
C MET A 177 13.34 25.09 -6.86
N MET A 178 13.98 23.99 -6.45
CA MET A 178 15.45 23.90 -6.41
C MET A 178 16.05 24.00 -7.81
N TYR A 179 15.45 23.30 -8.78
CA TYR A 179 15.83 23.42 -10.19
C TYR A 179 15.61 24.84 -10.73
N ALA A 180 14.46 25.46 -10.45
CA ALA A 180 14.20 26.84 -10.86
C ALA A 180 15.27 27.79 -10.28
N CYS A 181 15.56 27.70 -8.98
CA CYS A 181 16.62 28.49 -8.36
C CYS A 181 17.97 28.28 -9.05
N PHE A 182 18.38 27.03 -9.31
CA PHE A 182 19.62 26.71 -9.99
C PHE A 182 19.71 27.38 -11.37
N TRP A 183 18.66 27.24 -12.19
CA TRP A 183 18.62 27.84 -13.53
C TRP A 183 18.59 29.37 -13.51
N PHE A 184 17.81 29.98 -12.60
CA PHE A 184 17.78 31.43 -12.45
C PHE A 184 19.11 31.99 -11.92
N SER A 185 19.81 31.27 -11.03
CA SER A 185 21.15 31.66 -10.57
C SER A 185 22.18 31.63 -11.70
N ILE A 186 22.16 30.60 -12.55
CA ILE A 186 23.04 30.53 -13.74
C ILE A 186 22.70 31.65 -14.73
N GLY A 187 21.40 31.90 -14.97
CA GLY A 187 20.95 32.99 -15.83
C GLY A 187 21.39 34.37 -15.33
N ALA A 188 21.29 34.62 -14.01
CA ALA A 188 21.74 35.86 -13.41
C ALA A 188 23.26 36.05 -13.50
N ALA A 189 24.04 34.99 -13.25
CA ALA A 189 25.49 35.04 -13.33
C ALA A 189 26.01 35.31 -14.76
N THR A 190 25.40 34.65 -15.75
CA THR A 190 25.75 34.85 -17.18
C THR A 190 25.36 36.25 -17.66
N LEU A 191 24.18 36.74 -17.26
CA LEU A 191 23.75 38.11 -17.55
C LEU A 191 24.71 39.13 -16.91
N PHE A 192 25.09 38.92 -15.65
CA PHE A 192 26.05 39.79 -14.96
C PHE A 192 27.41 39.82 -15.66
N GLY A 193 27.92 38.66 -16.09
CA GLY A 193 29.17 38.57 -16.86
C GLY A 193 29.12 39.22 -18.24
N TRP A 194 27.94 39.41 -18.84
CA TRP A 194 27.77 40.11 -20.11
C TRP A 194 27.84 41.65 -19.96
N PHE A 195 27.45 42.18 -18.81
CA PHE A 195 27.43 43.63 -18.56
C PHE A 195 28.74 44.18 -17.98
N LEU A 196 29.68 43.30 -17.60
CA LEU A 196 31.05 43.63 -17.19
C LEU A 196 31.98 43.65 -18.41
#